data_AF-X1J5U2-F1
#
_entry.id   AF-X1J5U2-F1
#
_cell.length_a   1.000
_cell.length_b   1.000
_cell.length_c   1.000
_cell.angle_alpha   90.00
_cell.angle_beta   90.00
_cell.angle_gamma   90.00
#
_symmetry.space_group_name_H-M   'P 1'
#
loop_
_entity.id
_entity.type
_entity.pdbx_description
1 polymer ?
#
loop_
_entity_poly.entity_id
_entity_poly.type
_entity_poly.pdbx_seq_one_letter_code
_entity_poly.pdbx_strand_id
1 'polypeptide(L)'
;VIDGNLFEENDSLDAGLYDGMHITDTIGTVISRNICLDNDRWGIRIDGMGQDGVKVSLNYTDGNTAGDIIIFNNNCRNTQVEWNTVEGGTISDGGTNTRSYGNYDPSANAFVGNVGVAPF
;
A
#
# COMPACT_ATOMS: atom_id res chain seq x y z
N VAL A 1 14.92 -2.05 2.18
CA VAL A 1 14.19 -0.82 2.57
C VAL A 1 13.99 -0.01 1.31
N ILE A 2 12.78 0.48 1.08
CA ILE A 2 12.42 1.36 -0.04
C ILE A 2 11.95 2.66 0.59
N ASP A 3 12.74 3.73 0.42
CA ASP A 3 12.55 4.93 1.23
C ASP A 3 12.87 6.23 0.49
N GLY A 4 12.01 7.24 0.66
CA GLY A 4 12.26 8.60 0.18
C GLY A 4 12.11 8.79 -1.33
N ASN A 5 11.26 8.00 -2.01
CA ASN A 5 11.09 8.06 -3.46
C ASN A 5 9.74 8.71 -3.85
N LEU A 6 9.67 9.22 -5.09
CA LEU A 6 8.47 9.74 -5.73
C LEU A 6 8.10 8.83 -6.91
N PHE A 7 6.85 8.40 -6.96
CA PHE A 7 6.27 7.60 -8.04
C PHE A 7 4.96 8.26 -8.51
N GLU A 8 4.96 8.88 -9.67
CA GLU A 8 3.80 9.64 -10.15
C GLU A 8 3.53 9.39 -11.63
N GLU A 9 2.26 9.54 -12.02
CA GLU A 9 1.80 9.51 -13.41
C GLU A 9 2.20 8.24 -14.18
N ASN A 10 2.21 7.08 -13.50
CA ASN A 10 2.30 5.80 -14.21
C ASN A 10 0.98 5.56 -14.97
N ASP A 11 0.96 5.91 -16.25
CA ASP A 11 -0.18 5.88 -17.19
C ASP A 11 -0.28 4.54 -17.95
N SER A 12 -1.52 4.12 -18.20
CA SER A 12 -1.97 2.86 -18.81
C SER A 12 -1.92 2.77 -20.34
N LEU A 13 -1.35 3.74 -21.05
CA LEU A 13 -1.29 3.75 -22.52
C LEU A 13 -0.59 2.53 -23.16
N ASP A 14 0.11 1.68 -22.40
CA ASP A 14 0.90 0.54 -22.88
C ASP A 14 0.83 -0.67 -21.93
N ALA A 15 0.49 -1.89 -22.37
CA ALA A 15 0.22 -3.06 -21.50
C ALA A 15 1.23 -3.29 -20.33
N GLY A 16 0.78 -3.11 -19.08
CA GLY A 16 1.62 -3.22 -17.88
C GLY A 16 0.86 -3.15 -16.54
N LEU A 17 1.62 -3.14 -15.44
CA LEU A 17 1.12 -2.86 -14.09
C LEU A 17 1.49 -1.41 -13.76
N TYR A 18 0.50 -0.51 -13.81
CA TYR A 18 0.67 0.93 -13.60
C TYR A 18 0.50 1.34 -12.14
N ASP A 19 1.06 0.53 -11.24
CA ASP A 19 1.12 0.87 -9.83
C ASP A 19 2.26 1.86 -9.60
N GLY A 20 2.16 2.77 -8.64
CA GLY A 20 3.29 3.62 -8.24
C GLY A 20 4.46 2.76 -7.77
N MET A 21 4.16 1.82 -6.86
CA MET A 21 5.08 0.76 -6.45
C MET A 21 4.40 -0.60 -6.52
N HIS A 22 4.97 -1.53 -7.29
CA HIS A 22 4.60 -2.94 -7.24
C HIS A 22 5.71 -3.79 -6.64
N ILE A 23 5.47 -4.29 -5.44
CA ILE A 23 6.46 -5.06 -4.66
C ILE A 23 6.08 -6.53 -4.69
N THR A 24 6.94 -7.36 -5.27
CA THR A 24 6.75 -8.81 -5.38
C THR A 24 7.77 -9.60 -4.55
N ASP A 25 7.33 -10.69 -3.91
CA ASP A 25 8.18 -11.73 -3.30
C ASP A 25 9.32 -11.21 -2.41
N THR A 26 8.97 -10.45 -1.35
CA THR A 26 9.93 -9.85 -0.42
C THR A 26 9.66 -10.24 1.04
N ILE A 27 10.71 -10.31 1.86
CA ILE A 27 10.59 -10.66 3.29
C ILE A 27 11.23 -9.56 4.12
N GLY A 28 10.52 -9.06 5.14
CA GLY A 28 11.05 -8.07 6.09
C GLY A 28 11.35 -6.70 5.49
N THR A 29 10.76 -6.37 4.34
CA THR A 29 11.00 -5.08 3.68
C THR A 29 10.19 -3.98 4.33
N VAL A 30 10.86 -2.86 4.63
CA VAL A 30 10.23 -1.62 5.07
C VAL A 30 10.12 -0.67 3.87
N ILE A 31 8.92 -0.15 3.65
CA ILE A 31 8.54 0.82 2.62
C ILE A 31 8.10 2.08 3.35
N SER A 32 8.89 3.14 3.26
CA SER A 32 8.66 4.33 4.09
C SER A 32 8.95 5.66 3.42
N ARG A 33 8.21 6.70 3.78
CA ARG A 33 8.46 8.08 3.28
C ARG A 33 8.49 8.18 1.76
N ASN A 34 7.75 7.32 1.07
CA ASN A 34 7.54 7.43 -0.37
C ASN A 34 6.25 8.21 -0.65
N ILE A 35 6.21 8.82 -1.83
CA ILE A 35 5.06 9.56 -2.35
C ILE A 35 4.59 8.84 -3.62
N CYS A 36 3.31 8.43 -3.67
CA CYS A 36 2.72 7.81 -4.85
C CYS A 36 1.45 8.57 -5.32
N LEU A 37 1.53 9.24 -6.47
CA LEU A 37 0.49 10.15 -6.96
C LEU A 37 -0.03 9.74 -8.34
N ASP A 38 -1.34 9.91 -8.56
CA ASP A 38 -1.94 9.91 -9.90
C ASP A 38 -1.53 8.72 -10.79
N ASN A 39 -1.38 7.53 -10.17
CA ASN A 39 -1.07 6.31 -10.91
C ASN A 39 -2.38 5.67 -11.40
N ASP A 40 -2.37 5.07 -12.59
CA ASP A 40 -3.55 4.46 -13.21
C ASP A 40 -4.02 3.16 -12.50
N ARG A 41 -3.27 2.70 -11.48
CA ARG A 41 -3.70 1.64 -10.56
C ARG A 41 -3.50 2.02 -9.11
N TRP A 42 -2.66 1.28 -8.38
CA TRP A 42 -2.48 1.44 -6.95
C TRP A 42 -1.29 2.34 -6.68
N GLY A 43 -1.36 3.18 -5.65
CA GLY A 43 -0.16 3.89 -5.19
C GLY A 43 0.91 2.90 -4.72
N ILE A 44 0.52 1.95 -3.86
CA ILE A 44 1.38 0.89 -3.35
C ILE A 44 0.65 -0.46 -3.43
N ARG A 45 1.18 -1.36 -4.25
CA ARG A 45 0.74 -2.75 -4.38
C ARG A 45 1.78 -3.70 -3.80
N ILE A 46 1.35 -4.47 -2.82
CA ILE A 46 2.10 -5.55 -2.20
C ILE A 46 1.52 -6.87 -2.70
N ASP A 47 2.31 -7.64 -3.43
CA ASP A 47 1.88 -8.87 -4.12
C ASP A 47 2.96 -9.97 -4.04
N GLY A 48 2.61 -11.20 -4.33
CA GLY A 48 3.55 -12.32 -4.38
C GLY A 48 3.16 -13.52 -3.51
N MET A 49 3.85 -14.62 -3.74
CA MET A 49 3.57 -15.92 -3.10
C MET A 49 4.41 -16.13 -1.83
N GLY A 50 5.52 -15.42 -1.69
CA GLY A 50 6.49 -15.59 -0.60
C GLY A 50 6.63 -14.40 0.35
N GLN A 51 5.69 -13.46 0.33
CA GLN A 51 5.81 -12.23 1.13
C GLN A 51 5.51 -12.44 2.60
N ASP A 52 6.40 -11.95 3.46
CA ASP A 52 6.24 -12.04 4.91
C ASP A 52 6.88 -10.83 5.64
N GLY A 53 6.14 -10.26 6.60
CA GLY A 53 6.66 -9.24 7.51
C GLY A 53 7.00 -7.90 6.84
N VAL A 54 6.29 -7.56 5.77
CA VAL A 54 6.44 -6.25 5.09
C VAL A 54 5.84 -5.15 5.96
N LYS A 55 6.52 -4.00 6.03
CA LYS A 55 6.00 -2.81 6.71
C LYS A 55 5.84 -1.66 5.71
N VAL A 56 4.64 -1.13 5.60
CA VAL A 56 4.31 0.06 4.80
C VAL A 56 3.99 1.20 5.76
N SER A 57 4.87 2.18 5.89
CA SER A 57 4.71 3.22 6.89
C SER A 57 5.23 4.61 6.53
N LEU A 58 4.52 5.67 6.94
CA LEU A 58 4.90 7.06 6.68
C LEU A 58 4.95 7.40 5.18
N ASN A 59 4.17 6.73 4.34
CA ASN A 59 4.03 7.08 2.93
C ASN A 59 2.86 8.04 2.73
N TYR A 60 2.90 8.80 1.64
CA TYR A 60 1.81 9.65 1.16
C TYR A 60 1.31 9.10 -0.17
N THR A 61 0.00 8.90 -0.29
CA THR A 61 -0.62 8.46 -1.55
C THR A 61 -1.87 9.29 -1.83
N ASP A 62 -2.06 9.65 -3.10
CA ASP A 62 -3.22 10.42 -3.56
C ASP A 62 -3.46 10.18 -5.06
N GLY A 63 -4.68 10.40 -5.55
CA GLY A 63 -5.02 10.40 -6.97
C GLY A 63 -4.91 9.05 -7.71
N ASN A 64 -4.55 7.97 -7.01
CA ASN A 64 -4.37 6.65 -7.60
C ASN A 64 -5.72 6.00 -7.97
N THR A 65 -5.88 5.59 -9.24
CA THR A 65 -7.19 5.23 -9.81
C THR A 65 -7.81 3.97 -9.20
N ALA A 66 -7.02 2.93 -8.91
CA ALA A 66 -7.53 1.69 -8.29
C ALA A 66 -7.60 1.77 -6.76
N GLY A 67 -6.84 2.70 -6.16
CA GLY A 67 -6.78 2.95 -4.73
C GLY A 67 -5.36 3.22 -4.24
N ASP A 68 -5.21 3.49 -2.95
CA ASP A 68 -3.95 3.95 -2.37
C ASP A 68 -3.00 2.81 -2.07
N ILE A 69 -3.41 1.87 -1.21
CA ILE A 69 -2.58 0.77 -0.73
C ILE A 69 -3.37 -0.54 -0.81
N ILE A 70 -2.78 -1.56 -1.43
CA ILE A 70 -3.34 -2.91 -1.45
C ILE A 70 -2.32 -3.96 -1.04
N ILE A 71 -2.75 -4.86 -0.15
CA ILE A 71 -2.11 -6.14 0.08
C ILE A 71 -2.88 -7.19 -0.74
N PHE A 72 -2.41 -7.47 -1.95
CA PHE A 72 -3.25 -8.10 -2.98
C PHE A 72 -3.44 -9.62 -2.77
N ASN A 73 -2.38 -10.33 -2.41
CA ASN A 73 -2.35 -11.79 -2.43
C ASN A 73 -2.58 -12.37 -1.02
N ASN A 74 -3.38 -13.44 -0.91
CA ASN A 74 -3.62 -14.13 0.37
C ASN A 74 -2.38 -14.78 0.98
N ASN A 75 -1.31 -14.92 0.20
CA ASN A 75 -0.01 -15.39 0.65
C ASN A 75 0.88 -14.28 1.21
N CYS A 76 0.51 -13.01 1.07
CA CYS A 76 1.14 -11.93 1.82
C CYS A 76 0.76 -12.06 3.29
N ARG A 77 1.76 -12.26 4.15
CA ARG A 77 1.56 -12.56 5.58
C ARG A 77 2.24 -11.53 6.47
N ASN A 78 1.66 -11.34 7.65
CA ASN A 78 2.21 -10.52 8.73
C ASN A 78 2.53 -9.07 8.33
N THR A 79 1.89 -8.57 7.28
CA THR A 79 2.10 -7.22 6.77
C THR A 79 1.57 -6.19 7.76
N GLN A 80 2.29 -5.09 7.93
CA GLN A 80 1.89 -3.97 8.78
C GLN A 80 1.80 -2.71 7.94
N VAL A 81 0.61 -2.11 7.89
CA VAL A 81 0.34 -0.86 7.17
C VAL A 81 0.01 0.21 8.21
N GLU A 82 0.93 1.14 8.49
CA GLU A 82 0.73 2.10 9.56
C GLU A 82 1.25 3.51 9.32
N TRP A 83 0.57 4.50 9.89
CA TRP A 83 1.00 5.89 9.85
C TRP A 83 1.20 6.45 8.44
N ASN A 84 0.45 5.94 7.45
CA ASN A 84 0.44 6.49 6.11
C ASN A 84 -0.63 7.59 5.99
N THR A 85 -0.39 8.57 5.12
CA THR A 85 -1.40 9.52 4.66
C THR A 85 -1.96 9.01 3.34
N VAL A 86 -3.27 8.79 3.26
CA VAL A 86 -3.94 8.14 2.13
C VAL A 86 -5.17 8.94 1.71
N GLU A 87 -5.01 9.89 0.78
CA GLU A 87 -6.05 10.87 0.44
C GLU A 87 -7.20 10.31 -0.42
N GLY A 88 -7.03 9.11 -1.00
CA GLY A 88 -8.12 8.33 -1.60
C GLY A 88 -8.84 7.41 -0.60
N GLY A 89 -8.43 7.41 0.67
CA GLY A 89 -9.01 6.64 1.77
C GLY A 89 -8.95 5.11 1.60
N THR A 90 -8.18 4.60 0.63
CA THR A 90 -8.34 3.20 0.19
C THR A 90 -7.16 2.34 0.62
N ILE A 91 -7.33 1.64 1.75
CA ILE A 91 -6.46 0.53 2.15
C ILE A 91 -7.26 -0.78 2.05
N SER A 92 -6.76 -1.72 1.26
CA SER A 92 -7.43 -3.01 1.03
C SER A 92 -6.50 -4.21 1.22
N ASP A 93 -7.10 -5.38 1.50
CA ASP A 93 -6.38 -6.59 1.86
C ASP A 93 -7.08 -7.84 1.36
N GLY A 94 -6.36 -8.61 0.56
CA GLY A 94 -6.61 -10.01 0.27
C GLY A 94 -5.71 -10.96 1.07
N GLY A 95 -4.77 -10.43 1.86
CA GLY A 95 -3.77 -11.13 2.67
C GLY A 95 -4.33 -11.93 3.86
N THR A 96 -3.49 -12.78 4.44
CA THR A 96 -3.78 -13.48 5.70
C THR A 96 -2.88 -12.91 6.80
N ASN A 97 -3.47 -12.12 7.72
CA ASN A 97 -2.81 -11.42 8.85
C ASN A 97 -2.13 -10.08 8.52
N THR A 98 -2.76 -9.25 7.70
CA THR A 98 -2.39 -7.82 7.61
C THR A 98 -2.92 -7.08 8.83
N ARG A 99 -2.09 -6.21 9.42
CA ARG A 99 -2.45 -5.28 10.50
C ARG A 99 -2.41 -3.87 9.96
N SER A 100 -3.41 -3.06 10.28
CA SER A 100 -3.46 -1.66 9.88
C SER A 100 -3.78 -0.75 11.07
N TYR A 101 -3.01 0.33 11.23
CA TYR A 101 -3.17 1.26 12.34
C TYR A 101 -2.66 2.67 12.02
N GLY A 102 -3.39 3.70 12.46
CA GLY A 102 -2.91 5.08 12.40
C GLY A 102 -2.76 5.67 10.99
N ASN A 103 -3.30 5.01 9.96
CA ASN A 103 -3.37 5.58 8.61
C ASN A 103 -4.48 6.64 8.57
N TYR A 104 -4.20 7.79 7.98
CA TYR A 104 -5.09 8.95 8.01
C TYR A 104 -5.41 9.41 6.60
N ASP A 105 -6.67 9.71 6.35
CA ASP A 105 -7.17 10.38 5.16
C ASP A 105 -7.53 11.82 5.53
N PRO A 106 -6.69 12.81 5.17
CA PRO A 106 -6.96 14.23 5.39
C PRO A 106 -8.22 14.74 4.67
N SER A 107 -8.55 14.18 3.49
CA SER A 107 -9.68 14.64 2.68
C SER A 107 -11.02 14.31 3.35
N ALA A 108 -11.09 13.15 4.01
CA ALA A 108 -12.23 12.73 4.81
C ALA A 108 -12.11 13.13 6.30
N ASN A 109 -10.95 13.63 6.72
CA ASN A 109 -10.59 13.86 8.12
C ASN A 109 -10.87 12.62 9.00
N ALA A 110 -10.39 11.46 8.57
CA ALA A 110 -10.68 10.18 9.22
C ALA A 110 -9.46 9.26 9.24
N PHE A 111 -9.36 8.43 10.29
CA PHE A 111 -8.43 7.30 10.26
C PHE A 111 -9.04 6.16 9.43
N VAL A 112 -8.22 5.54 8.59
CA VAL A 112 -8.62 4.47 7.67
C VAL A 112 -7.80 3.19 7.90
N GLY A 113 -8.30 2.11 7.31
CA GLY A 113 -7.59 0.83 7.28
C GLY A 113 -8.12 -0.16 8.32
N ASN A 114 -9.40 -0.48 8.19
CA ASN A 114 -9.92 -1.69 8.81
C ASN A 114 -9.43 -2.89 8.00
N VAL A 115 -8.32 -3.48 8.42
CA VAL A 115 -7.67 -4.58 7.70
C VAL A 115 -7.41 -5.75 8.62
N GLY A 116 -8.05 -6.89 8.32
CA GLY A 116 -7.77 -8.24 8.82
C GLY A 116 -7.75 -8.42 10.34
N VAL A 117 -8.76 -9.11 10.91
CA VAL A 117 -8.83 -9.44 12.35
C VAL A 117 -7.54 -10.13 12.81
N ALA A 118 -6.68 -9.42 13.55
CA ALA A 118 -5.57 -10.05 14.25
C ALA A 118 -6.07 -10.50 15.64
N PRO A 119 -6.06 -11.80 15.97
CA PRO A 119 -6.19 -12.21 17.36
C PRO A 119 -4.98 -11.66 18.14
N PHE A 120 -5.28 -10.99 19.24
CA PHE A 120 -4.30 -10.45 20.19
C PHE A 120 -3.37 -11.55 20.72
#